data_AF-A0A7W1EK35-F1
#
_entry.id   AF-A0A7W1EK35-F1
#
_cell.length_a   1.000
_cell.length_b   1.000
_cell.length_c   1.000
_cell.angle_alpha   90.00
_cell.angle_beta   90.00
_cell.angle_gamma   90.00
#
_symmetry.space_group_name_H-M   'P 1'
#
loop_
_entity.id
_entity.type
_entity.pdbx_description
1 polymer ?
#
loop_
_entity_poly.entity_id
_entity_poly.type
_entity_poly.pdbx_seq_one_letter_code
_entity_poly.pdbx_strand_id
1 'polypeptide(L)'
;MQGASPDEAIVLVPGDDVAGMRGLDSVAHDAVLIGRGGARFTATLGAPSVGGSAECRLYGLRDLRGEDGAKGWAVGFLNALVSPTALDSIEVLSSRDSSALAAEASRLASTVTAASGASFQGLRFTAHDVRRFEAWPGVQALIAHLTRKVNQEANPQEEQTLLIAERDSGVTTGAYTLAFAERTHGLEEQIATSEVIAAARLGGTSRTTLVVARDGENGVAYALLERVGVRRWRVRWTSRPTRCS
;
A
#
# COMPACT_ATOMS: atom_id res chain seq x y z
N MET A 1 -12.71 -9.04 34.06
CA MET A 1 -12.40 -7.77 33.37
C MET A 1 -11.19 -8.01 32.48
N GLN A 2 -11.41 -8.43 31.23
CA GLN A 2 -10.35 -8.48 30.23
C GLN A 2 -10.23 -7.07 29.65
N GLY A 3 -9.13 -6.37 29.94
CA GLY A 3 -8.85 -5.08 29.34
C GLY A 3 -8.73 -5.23 27.82
N ALA A 4 -9.27 -4.27 27.07
CA ALA A 4 -9.11 -4.21 25.63
C ALA A 4 -7.62 -4.36 25.28
N SER A 5 -7.31 -5.28 24.36
CA SER A 5 -5.96 -5.41 23.81
C SER A 5 -5.56 -4.03 23.29
N PRO A 6 -4.38 -3.48 23.66
CA PRO A 6 -3.89 -2.28 23.01
C PRO A 6 -3.73 -2.59 21.52
N ASP A 7 -4.28 -1.74 20.66
CA ASP A 7 -3.93 -1.71 19.25
C ASP A 7 -2.48 -1.18 19.20
N GLU A 8 -1.51 -2.00 18.82
CA GLU A 8 -0.11 -1.59 18.75
C GLU A 8 0.20 -1.00 17.37
N ALA A 9 1.12 -0.03 17.33
CA ALA A 9 1.59 0.57 16.09
C ALA A 9 3.12 0.57 16.01
N ILE A 10 3.64 0.32 14.81
CA ILE A 10 5.04 0.53 14.47
C ILE A 10 5.18 1.95 13.90
N VAL A 11 6.11 2.73 14.45
CA VAL A 11 6.37 4.09 13.98
C VAL A 11 7.50 4.08 12.96
N LEU A 12 7.20 4.51 11.74
CA LEU A 12 8.17 4.61 10.65
C LEU A 12 8.52 6.09 10.40
N VAL A 13 9.81 6.39 10.33
CA VAL A 13 10.32 7.74 10.06
C VAL A 13 11.10 7.75 8.74
N PRO A 14 11.01 8.82 7.93
CA PRO A 14 11.79 8.91 6.70
C PRO A 14 13.31 8.98 6.92
N GLY A 15 14.03 8.00 6.36
CA GLY A 15 15.50 7.95 6.36
C GLY A 15 16.09 7.43 7.67
N ASP A 16 17.40 7.65 7.84
CA ASP A 16 18.12 7.41 9.11
C ASP A 16 17.98 8.63 10.04
N ASP A 17 16.82 9.30 10.04
CA ASP A 17 16.57 10.49 10.85
C ASP A 17 16.32 10.10 12.32
N VAL A 18 17.41 9.75 12.99
CA VAL A 18 17.45 9.42 14.41
C VAL A 18 16.96 10.60 15.27
N ALA A 19 17.09 11.85 14.79
CA ALA A 19 16.62 13.03 15.50
C ALA A 19 15.09 13.13 15.46
N GLY A 20 14.49 12.87 14.28
CA GLY A 20 13.04 12.74 14.12
C GLY A 20 12.45 11.63 15.00
N MET A 21 13.12 10.48 15.08
CA MET A 21 12.74 9.40 16.02
C MET A 21 12.80 9.84 17.48
N ARG A 22 13.88 10.51 17.91
CA ARG A 22 14.01 10.98 19.31
C ARG A 22 12.93 11.99 19.71
N GLY A 23 12.46 12.80 18.77
CA GLY A 23 11.33 13.71 18.99
C GLY A 23 10.04 12.96 19.33
N LEU A 24 9.80 11.83 18.65
CA LEU A 24 8.63 10.97 18.82
C LEU A 24 8.66 10.13 20.11
N ASP A 25 9.82 10.02 20.75
CA ASP A 25 10.01 9.23 21.98
C ASP A 25 9.64 9.99 23.25
N SER A 26 9.46 11.32 23.16
CA SER A 26 9.39 12.19 24.33
C SER A 26 7.99 12.64 24.74
N VAL A 27 7.00 12.55 23.84
CA VAL A 27 5.64 13.06 24.07
C VAL A 27 4.62 12.19 23.33
N ALA A 28 3.38 12.13 23.83
CA ALA A 28 2.26 11.54 23.10
C ALA A 28 1.95 12.36 21.83
N HIS A 29 1.58 11.68 20.75
CA HIS A 29 1.29 12.32 19.47
C HIS A 29 -0.11 11.98 18.96
N ASP A 30 -0.82 12.98 18.44
CA ASP A 30 -2.08 12.74 17.76
C ASP A 30 -1.83 12.14 16.38
N ALA A 31 -2.56 11.07 16.10
CA ALA A 31 -2.52 10.29 14.88
C ALA A 31 -3.89 10.32 14.20
N VAL A 32 -3.87 10.52 12.88
CA VAL A 32 -5.03 10.23 12.02
C VAL A 32 -4.83 8.86 11.41
N LEU A 33 -5.72 7.92 11.75
CA LEU A 33 -5.70 6.56 11.25
C LEU A 33 -6.64 6.42 10.06
N ILE A 34 -6.17 5.69 9.05
CA ILE A 34 -6.93 5.40 7.84
C ILE A 34 -6.75 3.94 7.43
N GLY A 35 -7.72 3.42 6.70
CA GLY A 35 -7.66 2.11 6.05
C GLY A 35 -8.20 2.15 4.63
N ARG A 36 -8.31 0.98 4.00
CA ARG A 36 -8.73 0.85 2.59
C ARG A 36 -10.14 1.38 2.31
N GLY A 37 -11.04 1.29 3.29
CA GLY A 37 -12.43 1.75 3.15
C GLY A 37 -12.61 3.28 3.17
N GLY A 38 -11.53 4.06 3.34
CA GLY A 38 -11.62 5.53 3.43
C GLY A 38 -12.16 6.05 4.76
N ALA A 39 -12.37 5.18 5.75
CA ALA A 39 -12.70 5.59 7.11
C ALA A 39 -11.52 6.37 7.74
N ARG A 40 -11.86 7.35 8.58
CA ARG A 40 -10.92 8.19 9.31
C ARG A 40 -11.19 8.04 10.80
N PHE A 41 -10.16 7.71 11.55
CA PHE A 41 -10.20 7.66 13.01
C PHE A 41 -9.12 8.56 13.60
N THR A 42 -9.33 9.01 14.83
CA THR A 42 -8.33 9.73 15.60
C THR A 42 -7.87 8.87 16.76
N ALA A 43 -6.56 8.85 16.98
CA ALA A 43 -5.95 8.16 18.09
C ALA A 43 -4.75 8.94 18.62
N THR A 44 -4.34 8.63 19.83
CA THR A 44 -3.13 9.12 20.45
C THR A 44 -2.12 7.99 20.50
N LEU A 45 -0.94 8.26 19.95
CA LEU A 45 0.22 7.40 20.04
C LEU A 45 0.88 7.60 21.41
N GLY A 46 0.95 6.52 22.20
CA GLY A 46 1.55 6.49 23.52
C GLY A 46 3.08 6.47 23.50
N ALA A 47 3.68 6.34 24.69
CA ALA A 47 5.13 6.22 24.86
C ALA A 47 5.64 4.85 24.37
N PRO A 48 6.96 4.69 24.13
CA PRO A 48 7.58 3.40 23.85
C PRO A 48 7.16 2.29 24.80
N SER A 49 6.69 1.18 24.24
CA SER A 49 6.37 -0.02 25.02
C SER A 49 7.69 -0.62 25.53
N VAL A 50 7.88 -0.63 26.86
CA VAL A 50 9.07 -1.15 27.53
C VAL A 50 8.99 -2.68 27.57
N GLY A 51 9.27 -3.33 26.44
CA GLY A 51 9.18 -4.79 26.33
C GLY A 51 9.28 -5.40 24.94
N GLY A 52 9.46 -4.60 23.88
CA GLY A 52 9.58 -5.12 22.51
C GLY A 52 10.76 -6.05 22.31
N SER A 53 10.59 -7.08 21.47
CA SER A 53 11.65 -8.01 21.11
C SER A 53 12.84 -7.28 20.48
N ALA A 54 14.01 -7.92 20.51
CA ALA A 54 15.24 -7.43 19.90
C ALA A 54 15.09 -6.99 18.43
N GLU A 55 14.11 -7.56 17.73
CA GLU A 55 13.79 -7.38 16.32
C GLU A 55 12.95 -6.11 16.07
N CYS A 56 12.18 -5.68 17.08
CA CYS A 56 11.45 -4.40 17.08
C CYS A 56 12.34 -3.19 17.45
N ARG A 57 13.66 -3.37 17.57
CA ARG A 57 14.57 -2.29 18.03
C ARG A 57 14.81 -1.20 16.99
N LEU A 58 14.57 -1.45 15.70
CA LEU A 58 14.72 -0.43 14.65
C LEU A 58 13.53 0.55 14.64
N TYR A 59 12.31 0.05 14.83
CA TYR A 59 11.09 0.83 14.86
C TYR A 59 10.30 0.42 16.11
N GLY A 60 10.33 1.27 17.14
CA GLY A 60 9.75 0.92 18.44
C GLY A 60 8.22 0.77 18.36
N LEU A 61 7.71 -0.32 18.92
CA LEU A 61 6.27 -0.50 19.14
C LEU A 61 5.75 0.57 20.11
N ARG A 62 4.54 1.03 19.85
CA ARG A 62 3.85 2.06 20.61
C ARG A 62 2.39 1.66 20.80
N ASP A 63 1.89 1.88 22.01
CA ASP A 63 0.47 1.73 22.28
C ASP A 63 -0.32 2.79 21.51
N LEU A 64 -1.37 2.38 20.80
CA LEU A 64 -2.31 3.28 20.17
C LEU A 64 -3.59 3.35 21.03
N ARG A 65 -4.01 4.57 21.38
CA ARG A 65 -5.22 4.80 22.16
C ARG A 65 -6.18 5.66 21.34
N GLY A 66 -7.19 5.03 20.76
CA GLY A 66 -8.22 5.71 19.96
C GLY A 66 -9.62 5.44 20.47
N GLU A 67 -10.62 6.00 19.78
CA GLU A 67 -12.02 5.65 20.03
C GLU A 67 -12.22 4.13 19.94
N ASP A 68 -13.01 3.57 20.87
CA ASP A 68 -13.30 2.14 20.93
C ASP A 68 -13.82 1.65 19.57
N GLY A 69 -13.01 0.87 18.84
CA GLY A 69 -13.38 0.32 17.54
C GLY A 69 -12.70 0.96 16.34
N ALA A 70 -11.42 1.30 16.45
CA ALA A 70 -10.51 1.44 15.30
C ALA A 70 -10.33 0.09 14.55
N LYS A 71 -11.43 -0.59 14.21
CA LYS A 71 -11.40 -1.81 13.41
C LYS A 71 -11.22 -1.40 11.94
N GLY A 72 -10.16 -1.88 11.32
CA GLY A 72 -9.92 -1.70 9.89
C GLY A 72 -9.09 -0.46 9.51
N TRP A 73 -8.35 0.15 10.43
CA TRP A 73 -7.21 0.99 10.05
C TRP A 73 -6.04 0.11 9.58
N ALA A 74 -5.14 0.70 8.79
CA ALA A 74 -3.90 0.06 8.36
C ALA A 74 -2.69 1.00 8.45
N VAL A 75 -2.92 2.33 8.42
CA VAL A 75 -1.85 3.34 8.47
C VAL A 75 -2.28 4.51 9.33
N GLY A 76 -1.36 5.05 10.13
CA GLY A 76 -1.50 6.29 10.88
C GLY A 76 -0.56 7.39 10.37
N PHE A 77 -1.01 8.64 10.40
CA PHE A 77 -0.19 9.80 10.12
C PHE A 77 -0.16 10.74 11.33
N LEU A 78 1.04 11.08 11.78
CA LEU A 78 1.25 11.97 12.92
C LEU A 78 1.25 13.43 12.46
N ASN A 79 0.55 14.29 13.20
CA ASN A 79 0.54 15.75 12.97
C ASN A 79 0.23 16.20 11.52
N ALA A 80 -0.50 15.37 10.76
CA ALA A 80 -0.76 15.61 9.34
C ALA A 80 -2.23 15.92 9.07
N LEU A 81 -2.49 16.86 8.18
CA LEU A 81 -3.81 17.01 7.55
C LEU A 81 -3.99 15.87 6.54
N VAL A 82 -4.88 14.94 6.87
CA VAL A 82 -5.15 13.76 6.03
C VAL A 82 -6.61 13.74 5.60
N SER A 83 -6.81 13.64 4.29
CA SER A 83 -8.12 13.34 3.70
C SER A 83 -8.05 11.93 3.09
N PRO A 84 -8.70 10.93 3.71
CA PRO A 84 -8.69 9.56 3.18
C PRO A 84 -9.31 9.51 1.78
N THR A 85 -8.85 8.56 0.98
CA THR A 85 -9.43 8.22 -0.31
C THR A 85 -9.87 6.76 -0.25
N ALA A 86 -11.14 6.50 -0.51
CA ALA A 86 -11.65 5.14 -0.54
C ALA A 86 -11.02 4.35 -1.68
N LEU A 87 -10.61 3.11 -1.38
CA LEU A 87 -10.09 2.15 -2.34
C LEU A 87 -11.15 1.05 -2.54
N ASP A 88 -11.98 1.24 -3.55
CA ASP A 88 -13.07 0.31 -3.87
C ASP A 88 -12.50 -0.99 -4.43
N SER A 89 -12.58 -2.08 -3.66
CA SER A 89 -12.17 -3.42 -4.09
C SER A 89 -13.09 -3.95 -5.19
N ILE A 90 -12.56 -4.73 -6.12
CA ILE A 90 -13.41 -5.49 -7.06
C ILE A 90 -14.30 -6.52 -6.38
N GLU A 91 -13.96 -6.98 -5.17
CA GLU A 91 -14.72 -8.01 -4.45
C GLU A 91 -16.08 -7.51 -3.98
N VAL A 92 -16.25 -6.19 -3.83
CA VAL A 92 -17.52 -5.55 -3.47
C VAL A 92 -18.32 -5.09 -4.69
N LEU A 93 -17.77 -5.26 -5.90
CA LEU A 93 -18.45 -4.92 -7.15
C LEU A 93 -19.32 -6.08 -7.65
N SER A 94 -20.20 -5.78 -8.61
CA SER A 94 -20.92 -6.84 -9.34
C SER A 94 -19.91 -7.73 -10.07
N SER A 95 -20.19 -9.04 -10.20
CA SER A 95 -19.28 -9.98 -10.87
C SER A 95 -18.87 -9.54 -12.29
N ARG A 96 -19.76 -8.82 -12.98
CA ARG A 96 -19.49 -8.24 -14.31
C ARG A 96 -18.46 -7.12 -14.25
N ASP A 97 -18.59 -6.21 -13.28
CA ASP A 97 -17.67 -5.10 -13.14
C ASP A 97 -16.30 -5.57 -12.62
N SER A 98 -16.29 -6.54 -11.71
CA SER A 98 -15.06 -7.19 -11.22
C SER A 98 -14.28 -7.85 -12.35
N SER A 99 -14.96 -8.63 -13.21
CA SER A 99 -14.30 -9.32 -14.33
C SER A 99 -13.79 -8.35 -15.40
N ALA A 100 -14.56 -7.30 -15.70
CA ALA A 100 -14.14 -6.25 -16.62
C ALA A 100 -12.88 -5.52 -16.10
N LEU A 101 -12.82 -5.23 -14.79
CA LEU A 101 -11.68 -4.54 -14.20
C LEU A 101 -10.42 -5.42 -14.13
N ALA A 102 -10.57 -6.70 -13.82
CA ALA A 102 -9.47 -7.67 -13.85
C ALA A 102 -8.93 -7.89 -15.27
N ALA A 103 -9.81 -7.93 -16.27
CA ALA A 103 -9.42 -8.01 -17.68
C ALA A 103 -8.66 -6.75 -18.13
N GLU A 104 -9.12 -5.57 -17.72
CA GLU A 104 -8.44 -4.30 -18.02
C GLU A 104 -7.07 -4.23 -17.33
N ALA A 105 -6.96 -4.63 -16.07
CA ALA A 105 -5.68 -4.73 -15.37
C ALA A 105 -4.71 -5.68 -16.08
N SER A 106 -5.19 -6.84 -16.56
CA SER A 106 -4.37 -7.81 -17.30
C SER A 106 -3.91 -7.26 -18.65
N ARG A 107 -4.78 -6.51 -19.35
CA ARG A 107 -4.45 -5.81 -20.60
C ARG A 107 -3.41 -4.72 -20.36
N LEU A 108 -3.51 -3.96 -19.28
CA LEU A 108 -2.52 -2.96 -18.90
C LEU A 108 -1.17 -3.62 -18.57
N ALA A 109 -1.19 -4.71 -17.81
CA ALA A 109 0.01 -5.46 -17.44
C ALA A 109 0.78 -5.98 -18.66
N SER A 110 0.11 -6.40 -19.74
CA SER A 110 0.79 -6.83 -20.97
C SER A 110 1.49 -5.70 -21.73
N THR A 111 1.15 -4.43 -21.44
CA THR A 111 1.81 -3.24 -22.04
C THR A 111 3.00 -2.72 -21.22
N VAL A 112 3.21 -3.24 -20.00
CA VAL A 112 4.32 -2.81 -19.14
C VAL A 112 5.65 -3.20 -19.79
N THR A 113 6.52 -2.22 -19.99
CA THR A 113 7.82 -2.36 -20.65
C THR A 113 8.95 -2.80 -19.72
N ALA A 114 8.72 -2.79 -18.41
CA ALA A 114 9.68 -3.34 -17.44
C ALA A 114 9.95 -4.81 -17.73
N ALA A 115 11.21 -5.22 -17.57
CA ALA A 115 11.70 -6.52 -17.98
C ALA A 115 10.92 -7.68 -17.33
N SER A 116 10.59 -8.68 -18.14
CA SER A 116 9.96 -9.95 -17.75
C SER A 116 10.98 -11.06 -17.92
N GLY A 117 10.94 -12.08 -17.07
CA GLY A 117 11.69 -13.32 -17.29
C GLY A 117 11.15 -14.08 -18.50
N ALA A 118 12.03 -14.78 -19.23
CA ALA A 118 11.64 -15.55 -20.42
C ALA A 118 10.64 -16.67 -20.08
N SER A 119 10.77 -17.28 -18.89
CA SER A 119 9.89 -18.34 -18.39
C SER A 119 8.44 -17.89 -18.18
N PHE A 120 8.18 -16.58 -18.08
CA PHE A 120 6.83 -16.04 -17.91
C PHE A 120 6.15 -15.67 -19.23
N GLN A 121 6.86 -15.71 -20.36
CA GLN A 121 6.30 -15.35 -21.65
C GLN A 121 5.14 -16.28 -22.04
N GLY A 122 4.03 -15.70 -22.50
CA GLY A 122 2.82 -16.45 -22.85
C GLY A 122 1.96 -16.89 -21.67
N LEU A 123 2.43 -16.77 -20.43
CA LEU A 123 1.61 -17.02 -19.25
C LEU A 123 0.59 -15.90 -19.03
N ARG A 124 -0.61 -16.28 -18.61
CA ARG A 124 -1.68 -15.34 -18.25
C ARG A 124 -1.40 -14.71 -16.90
N PHE A 125 -1.81 -13.46 -16.74
CA PHE A 125 -1.82 -12.79 -15.45
C PHE A 125 -2.99 -13.30 -14.59
N THR A 126 -2.71 -13.48 -13.31
CA THR A 126 -3.73 -13.63 -12.26
C THR A 126 -3.80 -12.31 -11.50
N ALA A 127 -4.99 -11.71 -11.41
CA ALA A 127 -5.19 -10.51 -10.60
C ALA A 127 -5.31 -10.91 -9.12
N HIS A 128 -4.41 -10.42 -8.29
CA HIS A 128 -4.38 -10.70 -6.85
C HIS A 128 -5.14 -9.63 -6.05
N ASP A 129 -4.90 -8.35 -6.35
CA ASP A 129 -5.67 -7.22 -5.82
C ASP A 129 -5.94 -6.21 -6.93
N VAL A 130 -7.16 -5.68 -6.99
CA VAL A 130 -7.53 -4.63 -7.95
C VAL A 130 -8.49 -3.67 -7.27
N ARG A 131 -8.13 -2.39 -7.27
CA ARG A 131 -8.91 -1.35 -6.61
C ARG A 131 -9.09 -0.12 -7.48
N ARG A 132 -10.26 0.51 -7.37
CA ARG A 132 -10.54 1.82 -7.98
C ARG A 132 -10.52 2.91 -6.92
N PHE A 133 -10.11 4.11 -7.34
CA PHE A 133 -10.16 5.29 -6.50
C PHE A 133 -10.17 6.57 -7.34
N GLU A 134 -10.43 7.70 -6.70
CA GLU A 134 -10.30 9.01 -7.33
C GLU A 134 -8.89 9.57 -7.08
N ALA A 135 -8.05 9.57 -8.11
CA ALA A 135 -6.67 10.07 -8.04
C ALA A 135 -6.57 11.60 -8.02
N TRP A 136 -7.60 12.28 -8.51
CA TRP A 136 -7.77 13.73 -8.54
C TRP A 136 -9.24 14.05 -8.87
N PRO A 137 -9.81 15.20 -8.47
CA PRO A 137 -11.14 15.61 -8.92
C PRO A 137 -11.33 15.41 -10.42
N GLY A 138 -12.23 14.50 -10.80
CA GLY A 138 -12.49 14.20 -12.22
C GLY A 138 -11.56 13.15 -12.86
N VAL A 139 -10.72 12.47 -12.09
CA VAL A 139 -9.78 11.43 -12.57
C VAL A 139 -9.96 10.15 -11.77
N GLN A 140 -10.44 9.12 -12.44
CA GLN A 140 -10.52 7.78 -11.89
C GLN A 140 -9.20 7.04 -12.12
N ALA A 141 -8.71 6.37 -11.07
CA ALA A 141 -7.55 5.52 -11.15
C ALA A 141 -7.88 4.09 -10.75
N LEU A 142 -7.03 3.20 -11.24
CA LEU A 142 -6.96 1.80 -10.88
C LEU A 142 -5.55 1.52 -10.37
N ILE A 143 -5.46 0.86 -9.22
CA ILE A 143 -4.25 0.18 -8.78
C ILE A 143 -4.50 -1.33 -8.86
N ALA A 144 -3.56 -2.06 -9.42
CA ALA A 144 -3.66 -3.49 -9.54
C ALA A 144 -2.35 -4.17 -9.23
N HIS A 145 -2.46 -5.30 -8.56
CA HIS A 145 -1.40 -6.23 -8.29
C HIS A 145 -1.72 -7.55 -9.01
N LEU A 146 -0.82 -7.93 -9.94
CA LEU A 146 -0.97 -9.11 -10.76
C LEU A 146 0.24 -10.02 -10.62
N THR A 147 0.01 -11.33 -10.74
CA THR A 147 1.05 -12.34 -10.64
C THR A 147 1.07 -13.27 -11.85
N ARG A 148 2.25 -13.84 -12.13
CA ARG A 148 2.43 -15.00 -13.03
C ARG A 148 3.32 -15.99 -12.30
N LYS A 149 2.93 -17.27 -12.28
CA LYS A 149 3.68 -18.32 -11.59
C LYS A 149 4.15 -19.38 -12.58
N VAL A 150 5.38 -19.84 -12.39
CA VAL A 150 5.97 -20.99 -13.07
C VAL A 150 6.21 -22.06 -12.02
N ASN A 151 5.33 -23.06 -11.98
CA ASN A 151 5.39 -24.13 -11.00
C ASN A 151 6.41 -25.18 -11.46
N GLN A 152 7.66 -25.02 -11.05
CA GLN A 152 8.71 -26.03 -11.21
C GLN A 152 8.98 -26.70 -9.87
N GLU A 153 9.20 -28.01 -9.91
CA GLU A 153 9.28 -28.86 -8.70
C GLU A 153 10.44 -28.50 -7.76
N ALA A 154 11.54 -27.97 -8.28
CA ALA A 154 12.71 -27.59 -7.48
C ALA A 154 12.91 -26.06 -7.32
N ASN A 155 12.34 -25.25 -8.21
CA ASN A 155 12.58 -23.80 -8.27
C ASN A 155 11.30 -23.07 -8.72
N PRO A 156 10.24 -23.02 -7.88
CA PRO A 156 9.04 -22.27 -8.23
C PRO A 156 9.42 -20.80 -8.45
N GLN A 157 9.02 -20.26 -9.60
CA GLN A 157 9.28 -18.86 -9.94
C GLN A 157 7.99 -18.07 -9.97
N GLU A 158 8.10 -16.81 -9.59
CA GLU A 158 7.00 -15.87 -9.61
C GLU A 158 7.42 -14.55 -10.26
N GLU A 159 6.47 -13.92 -10.94
CA GLU A 159 6.57 -12.54 -11.35
C GLU A 159 5.43 -11.75 -10.71
N GLN A 160 5.79 -10.61 -10.12
CA GLN A 160 4.89 -9.65 -9.52
C GLN A 160 4.85 -8.40 -10.41
N THR A 161 3.64 -7.91 -10.72
CA THR A 161 3.45 -6.63 -11.40
C THR A 161 2.49 -5.77 -10.58
N LEU A 162 2.98 -4.65 -10.04
CA LEU A 162 2.16 -3.59 -9.45
C LEU A 162 2.01 -2.49 -10.48
N LEU A 163 0.79 -2.04 -10.77
CA LEU A 163 0.53 -0.97 -11.72
C LEU A 163 -0.50 0.03 -11.22
N ILE A 164 -0.38 1.26 -11.72
CA ILE A 164 -1.39 2.32 -11.58
C ILE A 164 -1.75 2.80 -12.97
N ALA A 165 -3.04 2.95 -13.23
CA ALA A 165 -3.54 3.52 -14.47
C ALA A 165 -4.62 4.57 -14.17
N GLU A 166 -4.73 5.58 -15.04
CA GLU A 166 -5.72 6.66 -14.89
C GLU A 166 -6.60 6.76 -16.13
N ARG A 167 -7.83 7.25 -15.92
CA ARG A 167 -8.75 7.74 -16.94
C ARG A 167 -9.54 8.93 -16.41
N ASP A 168 -10.04 9.76 -17.30
CA ASP A 168 -10.88 10.90 -16.91
C ASP A 168 -12.27 10.38 -16.50
N SER A 169 -12.72 10.70 -15.28
CA SER A 169 -13.91 10.09 -14.66
C SER A 169 -15.23 10.54 -15.28
N GLY A 170 -15.22 11.63 -16.06
CA GLY A 170 -16.35 12.03 -16.91
C GLY A 170 -16.56 11.11 -18.13
N VAL A 171 -15.59 10.24 -18.41
CA VAL A 171 -15.65 9.25 -19.49
C VAL A 171 -15.73 7.86 -18.85
N THR A 172 -16.95 7.47 -18.42
CA THR A 172 -17.20 6.15 -17.78
C THR A 172 -16.83 4.97 -18.69
N THR A 173 -16.69 5.23 -20.00
CA THR A 173 -16.31 4.29 -21.06
C THR A 173 -14.88 4.46 -21.58
N GLY A 174 -14.09 5.39 -21.00
CA GLY A 174 -12.72 5.68 -21.43
C GLY A 174 -11.76 4.57 -21.01
N ALA A 175 -10.79 4.26 -21.88
CA ALA A 175 -9.74 3.28 -21.60
C ALA A 175 -8.79 3.81 -20.50
N TYR A 176 -8.36 2.92 -19.61
CA TYR A 176 -7.30 3.27 -18.67
C TYR A 176 -5.97 3.39 -19.41
N THR A 177 -5.20 4.41 -19.04
CA THR A 177 -3.84 4.62 -19.53
C THR A 177 -2.86 4.34 -18.40
N LEU A 178 -1.88 3.48 -18.64
CA LEU A 178 -0.83 3.17 -17.68
C LEU A 178 -0.11 4.45 -17.25
N ALA A 179 0.01 4.66 -15.94
CA ALA A 179 0.61 5.84 -15.33
C ALA A 179 1.85 5.49 -14.50
N PHE A 180 1.95 4.23 -14.04
CA PHE A 180 3.06 3.69 -13.28
C PHE A 180 3.03 2.16 -13.34
N ALA A 181 4.21 1.54 -13.33
CA ALA A 181 4.34 0.11 -13.15
C ALA A 181 5.68 -0.24 -12.50
N GLU A 182 5.66 -1.23 -11.63
CA GLU A 182 6.82 -1.97 -11.15
C GLU A 182 6.63 -3.44 -11.52
N ARG A 183 7.70 -4.07 -11.99
CA ARG A 183 7.71 -5.50 -12.29
C ARG A 183 8.99 -6.12 -11.72
N THR A 184 8.82 -7.22 -11.00
CA THR A 184 9.91 -8.02 -10.43
C THR A 184 9.62 -9.49 -10.72
N HIS A 185 10.66 -10.27 -10.98
CA HIS A 185 10.57 -11.73 -11.12
C HIS A 185 11.74 -12.43 -10.42
N GLY A 186 11.53 -13.66 -9.96
CA GLY A 186 12.48 -14.39 -9.12
C GLY A 186 11.92 -15.70 -8.60
N LEU A 187 12.61 -16.31 -7.64
CA LEU A 187 12.05 -17.44 -6.89
C LEU A 187 10.90 -16.96 -6.00
N GLU A 188 9.89 -17.80 -5.81
CA GLU A 188 8.67 -17.45 -5.05
C GLU A 188 9.01 -16.93 -3.64
N GLU A 189 10.02 -17.51 -2.98
CA GLU A 189 10.46 -17.14 -1.64
C GLU A 189 11.31 -15.85 -1.58
N GLN A 190 11.87 -15.41 -2.71
CA GLN A 190 12.77 -14.24 -2.76
C GLN A 190 12.04 -12.95 -3.16
N ILE A 191 10.81 -13.07 -3.62
CA ILE A 191 10.07 -11.95 -4.19
C ILE A 191 9.15 -11.30 -3.17
N ALA A 192 9.13 -9.97 -3.20
CA ALA A 192 8.21 -9.22 -2.37
C ALA A 192 6.81 -9.15 -3.00
N THR A 193 5.79 -9.49 -2.22
CA THR A 193 4.38 -9.28 -2.56
C THR A 193 3.97 -7.86 -2.20
N SER A 194 3.34 -7.14 -3.13
CA SER A 194 2.90 -5.77 -2.91
C SER A 194 1.40 -5.71 -2.62
N GLU A 195 1.01 -4.97 -1.58
CA GLU A 195 -0.39 -4.75 -1.23
C GLU A 195 -0.65 -3.26 -0.96
N VAL A 196 -1.69 -2.70 -1.57
CA VAL A 196 -2.11 -1.33 -1.25
C VAL A 196 -2.95 -1.33 0.04
N ILE A 197 -2.47 -0.63 1.07
CA ILE A 197 -3.08 -0.68 2.41
C ILE A 197 -3.89 0.58 2.73
N ALA A 198 -3.60 1.71 2.07
CA ALA A 198 -4.35 2.95 2.23
C ALA A 198 -4.13 3.92 1.06
N ALA A 199 -5.06 4.86 0.91
CA ALA A 199 -4.91 6.01 0.02
C ALA A 199 -5.37 7.28 0.73
N ALA A 200 -4.66 8.40 0.54
CA ALA A 200 -5.03 9.68 1.11
C ALA A 200 -4.42 10.86 0.37
N ARG A 201 -5.00 12.04 0.57
CA ARG A 201 -4.38 13.33 0.24
C ARG A 201 -3.75 13.89 1.52
N LEU A 202 -2.44 14.17 1.45
CA LEU A 202 -1.63 14.63 2.58
C LEU A 202 -1.39 16.15 2.47
N GLY A 203 -1.50 16.85 3.61
CA GLY A 203 -1.62 18.30 3.78
C GLY A 203 -0.87 19.22 2.80
N GLY A 204 -1.51 20.34 2.45
CA GLY A 204 -0.96 21.39 1.57
C GLY A 204 -0.82 21.02 0.09
N THR A 205 -0.70 19.73 -0.21
CA THR A 205 -0.71 19.21 -1.58
C THR A 205 -2.05 18.54 -1.85
N SER A 206 -2.69 18.89 -2.96
CA SER A 206 -3.91 18.21 -3.42
C SER A 206 -3.62 16.80 -4.00
N ARG A 207 -2.42 16.27 -3.79
CA ARG A 207 -1.90 15.06 -4.44
C ARG A 207 -2.35 13.82 -3.67
N THR A 208 -2.91 12.86 -4.40
CA THR A 208 -3.20 11.54 -3.83
C THR A 208 -1.91 10.75 -3.65
N THR A 209 -1.78 10.15 -2.49
CA THR A 209 -0.69 9.27 -2.07
C THR A 209 -1.27 7.90 -1.73
N LEU A 210 -0.65 6.85 -2.25
CA LEU A 210 -0.93 5.46 -1.92
C LEU A 210 0.13 4.96 -0.95
N VAL A 211 -0.29 4.21 0.06
CA VAL A 211 0.60 3.48 0.94
C VAL A 211 0.57 2.02 0.52
N VAL A 212 1.75 1.48 0.20
CA VAL A 212 1.91 0.10 -0.27
C VAL A 212 2.82 -0.65 0.70
N ALA A 213 2.32 -1.75 1.24
CA ALA A 213 3.12 -2.74 1.95
C ALA A 213 3.81 -3.66 0.93
N ARG A 214 5.06 -4.00 1.20
CA ARG A 214 5.88 -4.94 0.42
C ARG A 214 6.40 -5.99 1.38
N ASP A 215 5.74 -7.13 1.38
CA ASP A 215 6.09 -8.27 2.22
C ASP A 215 7.05 -9.18 1.46
N GLY A 216 8.23 -9.44 2.03
CA GLY A 216 9.22 -10.32 1.44
C GLY A 216 10.07 -10.97 2.51
N GLU A 217 11.10 -11.71 2.10
CA GLU A 217 11.91 -12.50 3.02
C GLU A 217 12.37 -11.69 4.23
N ASN A 218 12.86 -10.46 4.05
CA ASN A 218 13.41 -9.61 5.13
C ASN A 218 12.36 -8.89 6.00
N GLY A 219 11.06 -9.21 5.86
CA GLY A 219 9.96 -8.55 6.53
C GLY A 219 9.25 -7.51 5.65
N VAL A 220 8.38 -6.71 6.27
CA VAL A 220 7.52 -5.77 5.53
C VAL A 220 8.18 -4.41 5.40
N ALA A 221 8.35 -3.94 4.16
CA ALA A 221 8.70 -2.56 3.86
C ALA A 221 7.45 -1.78 3.40
N TYR A 222 7.38 -0.49 3.70
CA TYR A 222 6.26 0.36 3.31
C TYR A 222 6.74 1.43 2.34
N ALA A 223 5.97 1.69 1.28
CA ALA A 223 6.28 2.70 0.28
C ALA A 223 5.14 3.72 0.15
N LEU A 224 5.50 4.98 -0.09
CA LEU A 224 4.58 6.04 -0.47
C LEU A 224 4.69 6.31 -1.97
N LEU A 225 3.63 6.02 -2.72
CA LEU A 225 3.52 6.39 -4.13
C LEU A 225 2.66 7.64 -4.24
N GLU A 226 3.22 8.73 -4.77
CA GLU A 226 2.54 10.01 -4.90
C GLU A 226 2.25 10.32 -6.36
N ARG A 227 1.03 10.78 -6.63
CA ARG A 227 0.68 11.38 -7.91
C ARG A 227 1.32 12.75 -8.05
N VAL A 228 2.23 12.90 -9.01
CA VAL A 228 2.98 14.14 -9.24
C VAL A 228 2.50 14.95 -10.44
N GLY A 229 1.59 14.38 -11.23
CA GLY A 229 0.95 15.05 -12.34
C GLY A 229 -0.02 14.11 -13.05
N VAL A 230 -0.60 14.59 -14.15
CA VAL A 230 -1.46 13.77 -15.02
C VAL A 230 -0.73 12.50 -15.43
N ARG A 231 -1.29 11.33 -15.07
CA ARG A 231 -0.74 10.00 -15.39
C ARG A 231 0.72 9.83 -14.99
N ARG A 232 1.16 10.50 -13.92
CA ARG A 232 2.54 10.39 -13.42
C ARG A 232 2.53 10.16 -11.93
N TRP A 233 3.05 9.00 -11.55
CA TRP A 233 3.29 8.63 -10.15
C TRP A 233 4.77 8.37 -9.93
N ARG A 234 5.22 8.56 -8.70
CA ARG A 234 6.57 8.18 -8.28
C ARG A 234 6.55 7.65 -6.86
N VAL A 235 7.47 6.74 -6.58
CA VAL A 235 7.83 6.40 -5.20
C VAL A 235 8.50 7.63 -4.58
N ARG A 236 7.93 8.16 -3.49
CA ARG A 236 8.49 9.29 -2.73
C ARG A 236 9.40 8.84 -1.61
N TRP A 237 9.07 7.70 -1.03
CA TRP A 237 9.70 7.18 0.16
C TRP A 237 9.45 5.68 0.27
N THR A 238 10.42 4.97 0.83
CA THR A 238 10.32 3.56 1.20
C THR A 238 10.96 3.40 2.58
N SER A 239 10.32 2.67 3.50
CA SER A 239 10.89 2.32 4.80
C SER A 239 11.97 1.24 4.65
N ARG A 240 12.78 1.04 5.69
CA ARG A 240 13.52 -0.23 5.80
C ARG A 240 12.51 -1.36 6.07
N PRO A 241 12.81 -2.61 5.64
CA PRO A 241 12.01 -3.77 6.04
C PRO A 241 11.97 -3.90 7.56
N THR A 242 10.79 -4.23 8.08
CA THR A 242 10.56 -4.39 9.52
C THR A 242 10.02 -5.79 9.79
N ARG A 243 10.55 -6.46 10.81
CA ARG A 243 10.00 -7.71 11.36
C ARG A 243 9.61 -7.47 12.81
N CYS A 244 8.34 -7.66 13.09
CA CYS A 244 7.80 -7.69 14.45
C CYS A 244 7.04 -9.01 14.56
N SER A 245 7.72 -10.04 15.05
CA SER A 245 7.15 -11.36 15.36
C SER A 245 6.84 -11.50 16.84
#